data_AF-A0AAV5TCX1-F1
#
_entry.id   AF-A0AAV5TCX1-F1
#
_cell.length_a   1.000
_cell.length_b   1.000
_cell.length_c   1.000
_cell.angle_alpha   90.00
_cell.angle_beta   90.00
_cell.angle_gamma   90.00
#
_symmetry.space_group_name_H-M   'P 1'
#
loop_
_entity.id
_entity.type
_entity.pdbx_description
1 polymer ?
#
loop_
_entity_poly.entity_id
_entity_poly.type
_entity_poly.pdbx_seq_one_letter_code
_entity_poly.pdbx_strand_id
1 'polypeptide(L)'
;FTLCGLSIRPAVTALTIVQILASLLLGLSYNFCLTDLGTIITIVMGIHIFCAGLATIFLLFVALGRKLGTLYEVILHAHLLGILLMGLTSLFCVMYLPLSFLQQAHSFGEGLHWGALSLGAAGMFLLQFMQKNANEQMLTHIEHSFIG
;
A
#
# COMPACT_ATOMS: atom_id res chain seq x y z
N PHE A 1 4.41 14.89 -18.90
CA PHE A 1 3.36 14.79 -17.87
C PHE A 1 4.00 14.85 -16.50
N THR A 2 3.54 15.77 -15.67
CA THR A 2 4.09 16.07 -14.34
C THR A 2 3.02 15.81 -13.30
N LEU A 3 3.33 15.00 -12.28
CA LEU A 3 2.50 14.87 -11.09
C LEU A 3 3.07 15.87 -10.08
N CYS A 4 2.36 16.98 -9.84
CA CYS A 4 2.85 18.10 -9.02
C CYS A 4 4.23 18.66 -9.44
N GLY A 5 4.52 18.72 -10.74
CA GLY A 5 5.79 19.28 -11.25
C GLY A 5 7.00 18.32 -11.25
N LEU A 6 6.89 17.12 -10.66
CA LEU A 6 7.92 16.09 -10.78
C LEU A 6 7.74 15.22 -12.04
N SER A 7 8.86 14.70 -12.56
CA SER A 7 8.86 13.61 -13.54
C SER A 7 8.16 12.37 -12.98
N ILE A 8 7.45 11.61 -13.82
CA ILE A 8 6.58 10.51 -13.38
C ILE A 8 7.34 9.41 -12.62
N ARG A 9 8.57 9.12 -13.06
CA ARG A 9 9.44 8.08 -12.50
C ARG A 9 9.82 8.35 -11.04
N PRO A 10 10.43 9.51 -10.69
CA PRO A 10 10.77 9.79 -9.29
C PRO A 10 9.53 9.87 -8.39
N ALA A 11 8.38 10.32 -8.91
CA ALA A 11 7.11 10.30 -8.15
C ALA A 11 6.67 8.86 -7.82
N VAL A 12 6.65 7.96 -8.81
CA VAL A 12 6.32 6.53 -8.61
C VAL A 12 7.31 5.86 -7.67
N THR A 13 8.61 6.11 -7.84
CA THR A 13 9.65 5.57 -6.95
C THR A 13 9.42 6.02 -5.50
N ALA A 14 9.21 7.32 -5.27
CA ALA A 14 8.98 7.85 -3.94
C ALA A 14 7.72 7.26 -3.30
N LEU A 15 6.61 7.25 -4.03
CA LEU A 15 5.34 6.68 -3.57
C LEU A 15 5.49 5.19 -3.21
N THR A 16 6.18 4.40 -4.07
CA THR A 16 6.44 2.98 -3.81
C THR A 16 7.28 2.75 -2.55
N ILE A 17 8.30 3.58 -2.31
CA ILE A 17 9.09 3.52 -1.08
C ILE A 17 8.19 3.81 0.14
N VAL A 18 7.39 4.87 0.08
CA VAL A 18 6.46 5.21 1.18
C VAL A 18 5.44 4.08 1.38
N GLN A 19 4.91 3.47 0.32
CA GLN A 19 4.02 2.31 0.41
C GLN A 19 4.66 1.14 1.15
N ILE A 20 5.89 0.78 0.81
CA ILE A 20 6.61 -0.32 1.46
C ILE A 20 6.79 -0.04 2.94
N LEU A 21 7.29 1.15 3.28
CA LEU A 21 7.53 1.55 4.67
C LEU A 21 6.22 1.60 5.47
N ALA A 22 5.19 2.25 4.93
CA ALA A 22 3.89 2.33 5.58
C ALA A 22 3.25 0.94 5.76
N SER A 23 3.36 0.06 4.77
CA SER A 23 2.83 -1.30 4.85
C SER A 23 3.48 -2.10 5.98
N LEU A 24 4.82 -2.05 6.07
CA LEU A 24 5.57 -2.76 7.11
C LEU A 24 5.28 -2.19 8.50
N LEU A 25 5.29 -0.85 8.65
CA LEU A 25 5.01 -0.19 9.91
C LEU A 25 3.59 -0.51 10.39
N LEU A 26 2.57 -0.35 9.54
CA LEU A 26 1.18 -0.65 9.91
C LEU A 26 0.99 -2.13 10.23
N GLY A 27 1.54 -3.04 9.43
CA GLY A 27 1.44 -4.48 9.66
C GLY A 27 2.04 -4.88 11.02
N LEU A 28 3.21 -4.33 11.37
CA LEU A 28 3.83 -4.52 12.67
C LEU A 28 2.99 -3.90 13.80
N SER A 29 2.52 -2.66 13.63
CA SER A 29 1.70 -1.99 14.64
C SER A 29 0.38 -2.73 14.91
N TYR A 30 -0.26 -3.29 13.88
CA TYR A 30 -1.42 -4.16 14.09
C TYR A 30 -1.07 -5.38 14.93
N ASN A 31 0.04 -6.05 14.63
CA ASN A 31 0.46 -7.24 15.38
C ASN A 31 0.78 -6.92 16.85
N PHE A 32 1.49 -5.82 17.12
CA PHE A 32 1.87 -5.43 18.48
C PHE A 32 0.72 -4.87 19.32
N CYS A 33 -0.19 -4.11 18.71
CA CYS A 33 -1.23 -3.41 19.46
C CYS A 33 -2.56 -4.17 19.55
N LEU A 34 -2.80 -5.16 18.68
CA LEU A 34 -4.08 -5.85 18.55
C LEU A 34 -3.93 -7.36 18.76
N THR A 35 -3.22 -7.76 19.82
CA THR A 35 -2.86 -9.16 20.10
C THR A 35 -4.06 -10.09 20.28
N ASP A 36 -5.19 -9.57 20.78
CA ASP A 36 -6.40 -10.36 21.07
C ASP A 36 -7.19 -10.76 19.81
N LEU A 37 -6.89 -10.15 18.66
CA LEU A 37 -7.54 -10.38 17.37
C LEU A 37 -6.79 -11.39 16.47
N GLY A 38 -5.99 -12.26 17.10
CA GLY A 38 -4.94 -13.10 16.53
C GLY A 38 -5.08 -13.51 15.06
N THR A 39 -6.13 -14.23 14.68
CA THR A 39 -6.28 -14.74 13.30
C THR A 39 -6.47 -13.62 12.28
N ILE A 40 -7.34 -12.65 12.56
CA ILE A 40 -7.65 -11.55 11.63
C ILE A 40 -6.39 -10.71 11.41
N ILE A 41 -5.70 -10.36 12.49
CA ILE A 41 -4.49 -9.54 12.43
C ILE A 41 -3.34 -10.28 11.74
N THR A 42 -3.23 -11.60 11.93
CA THR A 42 -2.24 -12.42 11.22
C THR A 42 -2.50 -12.42 9.70
N ILE A 43 -3.77 -12.53 9.29
CA ILE A 43 -4.14 -12.45 7.87
C ILE A 43 -3.81 -11.06 7.31
N VAL A 44 -4.21 -9.99 8.00
CA VAL A 44 -3.90 -8.61 7.59
C VAL A 44 -2.40 -8.40 7.45
N MET A 45 -1.60 -8.83 8.45
CA MET A 45 -0.14 -8.75 8.39
C MET A 45 0.43 -9.54 7.21
N GLY A 46 -0.08 -10.74 6.93
CA GLY A 46 0.33 -11.54 5.78
C GLY A 46 0.11 -10.79 4.45
N ILE A 47 -1.05 -10.12 4.29
CA ILE A 47 -1.34 -9.30 3.12
C ILE A 47 -0.39 -8.11 3.02
N HIS A 48 -0.14 -7.40 4.13
CA HIS A 48 0.80 -6.28 4.18
C HIS A 48 2.21 -6.68 3.72
N ILE A 49 2.72 -7.82 4.20
CA ILE A 49 4.05 -8.36 3.82
C ILE A 49 4.07 -8.76 2.34
N PHE A 50 3.04 -9.48 1.88
CA PHE A 50 2.94 -9.90 0.49
C PHE A 50 2.93 -8.70 -0.47
N CYS A 51 2.10 -7.69 -0.19
CA CYS A 51 2.02 -6.47 -0.98
C CYS A 51 3.33 -5.66 -0.94
N ALA A 52 4.00 -5.59 0.21
CA ALA A 52 5.32 -4.95 0.33
C ALA A 52 6.38 -5.69 -0.50
N GLY A 53 6.32 -7.03 -0.56
CA GLY A 53 7.17 -7.84 -1.44
C GLY A 53 6.98 -7.51 -2.91
N LEU A 54 5.72 -7.46 -3.38
CA LEU A 54 5.40 -7.07 -4.76
C LEU A 54 5.88 -5.64 -5.08
N ALA A 55 5.67 -4.69 -4.17
CA ALA A 55 6.14 -3.32 -4.31
C ALA A 55 7.67 -3.22 -4.36
N THR A 56 8.39 -4.04 -3.57
CA THR A 56 9.85 -4.10 -3.59
C THR A 56 10.37 -4.62 -4.93
N ILE A 57 9.75 -5.68 -5.46
CA ILE A 57 10.09 -6.22 -6.78
C ILE A 57 9.84 -5.15 -7.86
N PHE A 58 8.69 -4.50 -7.83
CA PHE A 58 8.39 -3.41 -8.76
C PHE A 58 9.43 -2.28 -8.68
N LEU A 59 9.77 -1.83 -7.47
CA LEU A 59 10.76 -0.77 -7.25
C LEU A 59 12.14 -1.13 -7.83
N LEU A 60 12.58 -2.38 -7.66
CA LEU A 60 13.83 -2.86 -8.25
C LEU A 60 13.80 -2.77 -9.79
N PHE A 61 12.68 -3.15 -10.41
CA PHE A 61 12.52 -3.07 -11.86
C PHE A 61 12.49 -1.64 -12.37
N VAL A 62 11.85 -0.73 -11.63
CA VAL A 62 11.88 0.71 -11.92
C VAL A 62 13.30 1.26 -11.82
N ALA A 63 14.06 0.88 -10.79
CA ALA A 63 15.45 1.31 -10.58
C ALA A 63 16.41 0.78 -11.66
N LEU A 64 16.22 -0.47 -12.10
CA LEU A 64 17.05 -1.07 -13.14
C LEU A 64 16.86 -0.41 -14.52
N GLY A 65 15.74 0.27 -14.75
CA GLY A 65 15.53 1.16 -15.90
C GLY A 65 15.68 0.51 -17.29
N ARG A 66 15.72 -0.83 -17.37
CA ARG A 66 15.99 -1.59 -18.60
C ARG A 66 14.75 -1.73 -19.48
N LYS A 67 14.95 -1.94 -20.79
CA LYS A 67 13.91 -2.34 -21.76
C LYS A 67 13.43 -3.77 -21.45
N LEU A 68 12.66 -3.92 -20.37
CA LEU A 68 12.17 -5.22 -19.91
C LEU A 68 10.88 -5.66 -20.63
N GLY A 69 10.42 -4.88 -21.61
CA GLY A 69 9.32 -5.25 -22.52
C GLY A 69 8.11 -5.78 -21.76
N THR A 70 7.64 -6.97 -22.14
CA THR A 70 6.48 -7.65 -21.57
C THR A 70 6.62 -8.03 -20.09
N LEU A 71 7.85 -8.28 -19.59
CA LEU A 71 8.06 -8.59 -18.17
C LEU A 71 7.75 -7.39 -17.27
N TYR A 72 8.03 -6.19 -17.76
CA TYR A 72 7.70 -4.96 -17.04
C TYR A 72 6.18 -4.80 -16.88
N GLU A 73 5.42 -5.09 -17.93
CA GLU A 73 3.96 -5.03 -17.93
C GLU A 73 3.35 -6.03 -16.92
N VAL A 74 3.86 -7.26 -16.89
CA VAL A 74 3.42 -8.30 -15.93
C VAL A 74 3.68 -7.86 -14.49
N ILE A 75 4.85 -7.30 -14.20
CA ILE A 75 5.22 -6.87 -12.84
C ILE A 75 4.40 -5.64 -12.43
N LEU A 76 4.15 -4.72 -13.35
CA LEU A 76 3.28 -3.57 -13.08
C LEU A 76 1.84 -4.03 -12.76
N HIS A 77 1.29 -4.97 -13.50
CA HIS A 77 -0.03 -5.55 -13.22
C HIS A 77 -0.06 -6.27 -11.88
N ALA A 78 0.97 -7.06 -11.55
CA ALA A 78 1.08 -7.70 -10.25
C ALA A 78 1.15 -6.66 -9.12
N HIS A 79 1.87 -5.56 -9.31
CA HIS A 79 1.92 -4.46 -8.35
C HIS A 79 0.59 -3.72 -8.21
N LEU A 80 -0.13 -3.45 -9.31
CA LEU A 80 -1.48 -2.88 -9.29
C LEU A 80 -2.49 -3.78 -8.55
N LEU A 81 -2.38 -5.10 -8.72
CA LEU A 81 -3.16 -6.06 -7.93
C LEU A 81 -2.81 -5.96 -6.44
N GLY A 82 -1.53 -5.83 -6.10
CA GLY A 82 -1.08 -5.57 -4.73
C GLY A 82 -1.65 -4.28 -4.14
N ILE A 83 -1.68 -3.19 -4.92
CA ILE A 83 -2.30 -1.91 -4.52
C ILE A 83 -3.80 -2.10 -4.24
N LEU A 84 -4.51 -2.83 -5.10
CA LEU A 84 -5.92 -3.14 -4.90
C LEU A 84 -6.16 -3.95 -3.62
N LEU A 85 -5.42 -5.04 -3.43
CA LEU A 85 -5.50 -5.87 -2.21
C LEU A 85 -5.22 -5.04 -0.96
N MET A 86 -4.22 -4.17 -1.03
CA MET A 86 -3.87 -3.30 0.09
C MET A 86 -4.95 -2.25 0.37
N GLY A 87 -5.56 -1.70 -0.67
CA GLY A 87 -6.68 -0.77 -0.55
C GLY A 87 -7.88 -1.44 0.11
N LEU A 88 -8.25 -2.65 -0.32
CA LEU A 88 -9.35 -3.41 0.28
C LEU A 88 -9.07 -3.77 1.74
N THR A 89 -7.85 -4.20 2.06
CA THR A 89 -7.44 -4.52 3.43
C THR A 89 -7.47 -3.28 4.32
N SER A 90 -7.00 -2.14 3.80
CA SER A 90 -7.03 -0.86 4.51
C SER A 90 -8.47 -0.39 4.75
N LEU A 91 -9.35 -0.53 3.76
CA LEU A 91 -10.78 -0.22 3.88
C LEU A 91 -11.47 -1.13 4.91
N PHE A 92 -11.14 -2.42 4.93
CA PHE A 92 -11.58 -3.34 5.97
C PHE A 92 -11.15 -2.84 7.36
N CYS A 93 -9.87 -2.48 7.55
CA CYS A 93 -9.36 -1.98 8.83
C CYS A 93 -10.04 -0.67 9.28
N VAL A 94 -10.32 0.26 8.36
CA VAL A 94 -11.04 1.51 8.65
C VAL A 94 -12.44 1.25 9.19
N MET A 95 -13.12 0.19 8.73
CA MET A 95 -14.45 -0.16 9.24
C MET A 95 -14.37 -1.02 10.51
N TYR A 96 -13.44 -1.98 10.53
CA TYR A 96 -13.35 -3.01 11.57
C TYR A 96 -12.78 -2.47 12.89
N LEU A 97 -11.74 -1.64 12.85
CA LEU A 97 -11.04 -1.18 14.06
C LEU A 97 -11.90 -0.25 14.92
N PRO A 98 -12.65 0.73 14.38
CA PRO A 98 -13.55 1.56 15.19
C PRO A 98 -14.67 0.75 15.84
N LEU A 99 -15.21 -0.25 15.14
CA LEU A 99 -16.24 -1.14 15.69
C LEU A 99 -15.68 -1.99 16.84
N SER A 100 -14.48 -2.53 16.65
CA SER A 100 -13.80 -3.31 17.69
C SER A 100 -13.49 -2.45 18.92
N PHE A 101 -13.08 -1.19 18.72
CA PHE A 101 -12.93 -0.21 19.79
C PHE A 101 -14.23 0.00 20.58
N LEU A 102 -15.35 0.26 19.89
CA LEU A 102 -16.65 0.47 20.56
C LEU A 102 -17.14 -0.78 21.31
N GLN A 103 -16.71 -1.96 20.91
CA GLN A 103 -17.10 -3.24 21.53
C GLN A 103 -16.22 -3.64 22.72
N GLN A 104 -14.92 -3.28 22.69
CA GLN A 104 -13.92 -3.82 23.61
C GLN A 104 -13.31 -2.78 24.56
N ALA A 105 -13.39 -1.48 24.25
CA ALA A 105 -12.77 -0.48 25.10
C ALA A 105 -13.61 -0.17 26.33
N HIS A 106 -13.02 -0.38 27.50
CA HIS A 106 -13.61 -0.02 28.79
C HIS A 106 -13.31 1.44 29.18
N SER A 107 -12.30 2.06 28.56
CA SER A 107 -11.98 3.47 28.72
C SER A 107 -11.48 4.10 27.41
N PHE A 108 -11.66 5.42 27.27
CA PHE A 108 -11.21 6.15 26.08
C PHE A 108 -9.68 6.12 25.90
N GLY A 109 -8.92 6.13 27.00
CA GLY A 109 -7.46 6.06 26.99
C GLY A 109 -6.92 4.73 26.47
N GLU A 110 -7.53 3.61 26.88
CA GLU A 110 -7.21 2.28 26.36
C GLU A 110 -7.55 2.17 24.87
N GLY A 111 -8.58 2.89 24.40
CA GLY A 111 -9.02 2.89 23.01
C GLY A 111 -8.17 3.66 22.00
N LEU A 112 -7.26 4.52 22.46
CA LEU A 112 -6.62 5.50 21.59
C LEU A 112 -5.77 4.86 20.48
N HIS A 113 -5.16 3.71 20.75
CA HIS A 113 -4.38 2.96 19.75
C HIS A 113 -5.26 2.43 18.62
N TRP A 114 -6.50 2.00 18.88
CA TRP A 114 -7.45 1.58 17.85
C TRP A 114 -7.79 2.71 16.89
N GLY A 115 -8.04 3.91 17.44
CA GLY A 115 -8.30 5.11 16.66
C GLY A 115 -7.10 5.52 15.80
N ALA A 116 -5.90 5.51 16.37
CA ALA A 116 -4.67 5.80 15.63
C ALA A 116 -4.41 4.80 14.50
N LEU A 117 -4.61 3.51 14.75
CA LEU A 117 -4.46 2.45 13.76
C LEU A 117 -5.53 2.52 12.64
N SER A 118 -6.76 2.92 12.98
CA SER A 118 -7.81 3.19 12.00
C SER A 118 -7.47 4.40 11.13
N LEU A 119 -6.91 5.47 11.71
CA LEU A 119 -6.45 6.63 10.95
C LEU A 119 -5.27 6.27 10.03
N GLY A 120 -4.35 5.45 10.53
CA GLY A 120 -3.25 4.89 9.73
C GLY A 120 -3.76 4.05 8.55
N ALA A 121 -4.80 3.23 8.76
CA ALA A 121 -5.46 2.48 7.70
C ALA A 121 -6.09 3.42 6.65
N ALA A 122 -6.75 4.49 7.08
CA ALA A 122 -7.31 5.50 6.17
C ALA A 122 -6.21 6.20 5.36
N GLY A 123 -5.08 6.54 5.99
CA GLY A 123 -3.91 7.08 5.31
C GLY A 123 -3.35 6.11 4.26
N MET A 124 -3.24 4.83 4.61
CA MET A 124 -2.78 3.79 3.68
C MET A 124 -3.73 3.61 2.49
N PHE A 125 -5.04 3.68 2.72
CA PHE A 125 -6.06 3.64 1.68
C PHE A 125 -5.91 4.81 0.69
N LEU A 126 -5.73 6.04 1.20
CA LEU A 126 -5.49 7.21 0.37
C LEU A 126 -4.18 7.08 -0.42
N LEU A 127 -3.12 6.55 0.21
CA LEU A 127 -1.86 6.27 -0.45
C LEU A 127 -2.03 5.29 -1.61
N GLN A 128 -2.84 4.22 -1.45
CA GLN A 128 -3.12 3.29 -2.55
C GLN A 128 -3.79 4.00 -3.74
N PHE A 129 -4.68 4.95 -3.48
CA PHE A 129 -5.34 5.71 -4.54
C PHE A 129 -4.36 6.59 -5.32
N MET A 130 -3.44 7.27 -4.61
CA MET A 130 -2.36 8.04 -5.24
C MET A 130 -1.39 7.16 -6.02
N GLN A 131 -1.00 6.03 -5.43
CA GLN A 131 -0.11 5.03 -6.03
C GLN A 131 -0.69 4.48 -7.34
N LYS A 132 -1.98 4.11 -7.33
CA LYS A 132 -2.69 3.63 -8.51
C LYS A 132 -2.62 4.65 -9.65
N ASN A 133 -3.01 5.90 -9.38
CA ASN A 133 -3.02 6.96 -10.38
C ASN A 133 -1.62 7.22 -10.96
N ALA A 134 -0.58 7.25 -10.11
CA ALA A 134 0.79 7.44 -10.56
C ALA A 134 1.29 6.27 -11.44
N ASN A 135 0.97 5.02 -11.07
CA ASN A 135 1.35 3.83 -11.82
C ASN A 135 0.61 3.69 -13.16
N GLU A 136 -0.68 4.07 -13.23
CA GLU A 136 -1.43 4.11 -14.49
C GLU A 136 -0.86 5.17 -15.45
N GLN A 137 -0.45 6.33 -14.95
CA GLN A 137 0.24 7.33 -15.76
C GLN A 137 1.63 6.86 -16.21
N MET A 138 2.29 6.01 -15.44
CA MET A 138 3.56 5.40 -15.84
C MET A 138 3.37 4.34 -16.93
N LEU A 139 2.25 3.58 -16.93
CA LEU A 139 1.91 2.64 -17.99
C LEU A 139 1.75 3.36 -19.33
N THR A 140 0.91 4.40 -19.38
CA THR A 140 0.68 5.20 -20.60
C THR A 140 1.98 5.80 -21.15
N HIS A 141 2.89 6.24 -20.27
CA HIS A 141 4.20 6.74 -20.69
C HIS A 141 5.07 5.67 -21.37
N ILE A 142 4.99 4.42 -20.88
CA ILE A 142 5.77 3.29 -21.41
C ILE A 142 5.21 2.85 -22.75
N GLU A 143 3.89 2.74 -22.90
CA GLU A 143 3.23 2.39 -24.17
C GLU A 143 3.63 3.37 -25.28
N HIS A 144 3.61 4.68 -25.02
CA HIS A 144 4.03 5.69 -25.99
C HIS A 144 5.54 5.65 -26.32
N SER A 145 6.37 5.13 -25.42
CA SER A 145 7.82 5.04 -25.61
C SER A 145 8.28 3.76 -26.33
N PHE A 146 7.40 2.74 -26.41
CA PHE A 146 7.68 1.45 -27.07
C PHE A 146 7.12 1.34 -28.50
N ILE A 147 6.36 2.34 -28.99
CA ILE A 147 5.89 2.42 -30.39
C ILE A 147 6.91 3.14 -31.32
N GLY A 148 8.10 3.47 -30.81
CA GLY A 148 9.20 4.09 -31.57
C GLY A 148 10.22 3.11 -32.11
#